data_AF-A0AAD6EGF4-F1
#
_entry.id   AF-A0AAD6EGF4-F1
#
_cell.length_a   1.000
_cell.length_b   1.000
_cell.length_c   1.000
_cell.angle_alpha   90.00
_cell.angle_beta   90.00
_cell.angle_gamma   90.00
#
_symmetry.space_group_name_H-M   'P 1'
#
loop_
_entity.id
_entity.type
_entity.pdbx_description
1 polymer ?
#
loop_
_entity_poly.entity_id
_entity_poly.type
_entity_poly.pdbx_seq_one_letter_code
_entity_poly.pdbx_strand_id
1 'polypeptide(L)'
;MDLSQSQWNILADAMKEAHFDIAYQGPGDSLIEVAYAVRHFAEMGFEMAVCQHFSKNFGLYGERYGALHVGCKSETTATNVYDQLRCLIRWEISSSPLHGSRIVTIIGDTQLKQNWSDELSTMRDRLRSNRLELYEALKG
;
A
#
# COMPACT_ATOMS: atom_id res chain seq x y z
N MET A 1 -3.47 -12.18 1.81
CA MET A 1 -4.43 -13.00 2.58
C MET A 1 -5.71 -12.20 2.57
N ASP A 2 -6.76 -12.72 1.95
CA ASP A 2 -7.98 -11.94 1.70
C ASP A 2 -8.94 -12.17 2.86
N LEU A 3 -8.66 -11.48 3.97
CA LEU A 3 -9.55 -11.46 5.12
C LEU A 3 -10.73 -10.53 4.83
N SER A 4 -11.93 -11.00 5.14
CA SER A 4 -13.12 -10.13 5.18
C SER A 4 -12.95 -9.04 6.25
N GLN A 5 -13.70 -7.95 6.12
CA GLN A 5 -13.72 -6.88 7.14
C GLN A 5 -14.02 -7.43 8.54
N SER A 6 -14.97 -8.35 8.66
CA SER A 6 -15.30 -8.98 9.96
C SER A 6 -14.13 -9.73 10.58
N GLN A 7 -13.31 -10.40 9.76
CA GLN A 7 -12.11 -11.10 10.23
C GLN A 7 -11.00 -10.13 10.60
N TRP A 8 -10.87 -9.00 9.88
CA TRP A 8 -9.96 -7.92 10.27
C TRP A 8 -10.31 -7.33 11.64
N ASN A 9 -11.59 -7.14 11.93
CA ASN A 9 -12.03 -6.60 13.22
C ASN A 9 -11.68 -7.56 14.37
N ILE A 10 -11.97 -8.86 14.20
CA ILE A 10 -11.61 -9.89 15.19
C ILE A 10 -10.09 -9.91 15.42
N LEU A 11 -9.31 -9.79 14.34
CA LEU A 11 -7.86 -9.77 14.44
C LEU A 11 -7.37 -8.51 15.16
N ALA A 12 -7.95 -7.35 14.85
CA ALA A 12 -7.59 -6.08 15.50
C ALA A 12 -7.82 -6.16 17.01
N ASP A 13 -8.92 -6.74 17.47
CA ASP A 13 -9.22 -6.92 18.90
C ASP A 13 -8.18 -7.78 19.63
N ALA A 14 -7.51 -8.70 18.92
CA ALA A 14 -6.49 -9.59 19.49
C ALA A 14 -5.06 -9.02 19.42
N MET A 15 -4.83 -7.98 18.63
CA MET A 15 -3.50 -7.41 18.39
C MET A 15 -3.21 -6.20 19.28
N LYS A 16 -1.93 -5.89 19.49
CA LYS A 16 -1.47 -4.67 20.20
C LYS A 16 -0.68 -3.70 19.32
N GLU A 17 -0.02 -4.25 18.31
CA GLU A 17 0.82 -3.57 17.33
C GLU A 17 0.62 -4.26 15.99
N ALA A 18 0.80 -3.55 14.88
CA ALA A 18 0.58 -4.11 13.55
C ALA A 18 1.66 -3.73 12.54
N HIS A 19 2.01 -4.68 11.67
CA HIS A 19 2.89 -4.45 10.54
C HIS A 19 2.19 -4.87 9.26
N PHE A 20 2.08 -3.95 8.30
CA PHE A 20 1.40 -4.16 7.03
C PHE A 20 2.39 -4.11 5.87
N ASP A 21 2.27 -5.07 4.95
CA ASP A 21 2.89 -5.00 3.63
C ASP A 21 1.80 -4.79 2.57
N ILE A 22 1.82 -3.61 1.94
CA ILE A 22 0.89 -3.22 0.88
C ILE A 22 1.65 -3.13 -0.44
N ALA A 23 1.63 -4.21 -1.20
CA ALA A 23 2.20 -4.25 -2.55
C ALA A 23 1.16 -4.17 -3.67
N TYR A 24 -0.13 -4.39 -3.38
CA TYR A 24 -1.19 -4.61 -4.39
C TYR A 24 -2.42 -3.72 -4.18
N GLN A 25 -2.23 -2.46 -3.79
CA GLN A 25 -3.34 -1.51 -3.67
C GLN A 25 -3.86 -1.10 -5.06
N GLY A 26 -5.02 -1.62 -5.47
CA GLY A 26 -5.68 -1.32 -6.76
C GLY A 26 -5.73 -2.50 -7.75
N PRO A 27 -4.61 -3.19 -8.05
CA PRO A 27 -4.58 -4.28 -9.05
C PRO A 27 -5.37 -5.54 -8.71
N GLY A 28 -5.60 -5.84 -7.42
CA GLY A 28 -6.39 -6.99 -6.97
C GLY A 28 -7.83 -6.59 -6.60
N ASP A 29 -7.92 -5.67 -5.64
CA ASP A 29 -9.17 -5.07 -5.15
C ASP A 29 -9.13 -3.56 -5.30
N SER A 30 -10.24 -2.88 -5.00
CA SER A 30 -10.27 -1.42 -5.06
C SER A 30 -9.22 -0.79 -4.14
N LEU A 31 -8.77 0.42 -4.48
CA LEU A 31 -7.81 1.19 -3.67
C LEU A 31 -8.26 1.36 -2.22
N ILE A 32 -9.58 1.36 -2.00
CA ILE A 32 -10.23 1.56 -0.70
C ILE A 32 -10.24 0.25 0.09
N GLU A 33 -10.63 -0.87 -0.54
CA GLU A 33 -10.74 -2.17 0.13
C GLU A 33 -9.39 -2.64 0.66
N VAL A 34 -8.32 -2.52 -0.14
CA VAL A 34 -6.96 -2.92 0.28
C VAL A 34 -6.46 -2.05 1.44
N ALA A 35 -6.92 -0.79 1.52
CA ALA A 35 -6.55 0.12 2.60
C ALA A 35 -7.41 -0.05 3.87
N TYR A 36 -8.48 -0.86 3.83
CA TYR A 36 -9.43 -0.99 4.94
C TYR A 36 -8.73 -1.37 6.25
N ALA A 37 -7.94 -2.45 6.24
CA ALA A 37 -7.27 -2.95 7.45
C ALA A 37 -6.36 -1.89 8.06
N VAL A 38 -5.54 -1.22 7.25
CA VAL A 38 -4.64 -0.16 7.75
C VAL A 38 -5.41 1.02 8.33
N ARG A 39 -6.50 1.45 7.68
CA ARG A 39 -7.36 2.52 8.21
C ARG A 39 -8.03 2.12 9.50
N HIS A 40 -8.59 0.92 9.56
CA HIS A 40 -9.27 0.40 10.74
C HIS A 40 -8.33 0.33 11.94
N PHE A 41 -7.12 -0.20 11.76
CA PHE A 41 -6.11 -0.27 12.82
C PHE A 41 -5.64 1.14 13.24
N ALA A 42 -5.49 2.08 12.29
CA ALA A 42 -5.18 3.47 12.60
C ALA A 42 -6.27 4.12 13.46
N GLU A 43 -7.55 3.92 13.11
CA GLU A 43 -8.71 4.45 13.84
C GLU A 43 -8.80 3.87 15.26
N MET A 44 -8.36 2.62 15.46
CA MET A 44 -8.24 2.00 16.78
C MET A 44 -7.03 2.50 17.60
N GLY A 45 -6.18 3.37 17.03
CA GLY A 45 -5.04 3.95 17.73
C GLY A 45 -3.83 3.04 17.84
N PHE A 46 -3.67 2.08 16.91
CA PHE A 46 -2.50 1.22 16.86
C PHE A 46 -1.22 2.00 16.58
N GLU A 47 -0.15 1.61 17.28
CA GLU A 47 1.20 1.86 16.78
C GLU A 47 1.49 0.80 15.74
N MET A 48 1.87 1.23 14.54
CA MET A 48 1.97 0.35 13.38
C MET A 48 3.01 0.82 12.38
N ALA A 49 3.50 -0.11 11.56
CA ALA A 49 4.29 0.21 10.38
C ALA A 49 3.62 -0.31 9.11
N VAL A 50 3.70 0.45 8.03
CA VAL A 50 3.13 0.10 6.72
C VAL A 50 4.22 0.25 5.66
N CYS A 51 4.62 -0.86 5.07
CA CYS A 51 5.50 -0.90 3.90
C CYS A 51 4.62 -0.85 2.65
N GLN A 52 4.70 0.24 1.89
CA GLN A 52 3.93 0.41 0.66
C GLN A 52 4.85 0.35 -0.56
N HIS A 53 4.49 -0.46 -1.55
CA HIS A 53 5.27 -0.63 -2.78
C HIS A 53 4.51 -0.06 -3.99
N PHE A 54 5.20 0.70 -4.85
CA PHE A 54 4.59 1.32 -6.03
C PHE A 54 4.78 0.54 -7.34
N SER A 55 5.47 -0.60 -7.29
CA SER A 55 5.80 -1.35 -8.51
C SER A 55 4.57 -1.83 -9.28
N LYS A 56 3.49 -2.24 -8.59
CA LYS A 56 2.34 -2.90 -9.23
C LYS A 56 1.21 -1.93 -9.54
N ASN A 57 1.04 -0.90 -8.73
CA ASN A 57 -0.01 0.09 -8.93
C ASN A 57 0.45 1.30 -9.76
N PHE A 58 1.75 1.58 -9.87
CA PHE A 58 2.28 2.58 -10.82
C PHE A 58 3.09 1.97 -11.97
N GLY A 59 3.23 0.64 -12.02
CA GLY A 59 4.10 -0.01 -13.01
C GLY A 59 5.60 0.26 -12.81
N LEU A 60 5.99 0.83 -11.66
CA LEU A 60 7.37 1.25 -11.35
C LEU A 60 8.24 0.09 -10.85
N TYR A 61 8.28 -1.02 -11.58
CA TYR A 61 9.03 -2.22 -11.18
C TYR A 61 10.53 -1.96 -11.05
N GLY A 62 11.10 -1.27 -12.06
CA GLY A 62 12.53 -0.96 -12.15
C GLY A 62 12.98 0.21 -11.26
N GLU A 63 12.08 1.11 -10.90
CA GLU A 63 12.41 2.31 -10.11
C GLU A 63 12.65 2.04 -8.63
N ARG A 64 12.29 0.84 -8.16
CA ARG A 64 12.44 0.40 -6.76
C ARG A 64 11.82 1.41 -5.77
N TYR A 65 10.69 1.98 -6.15
CA TYR A 65 10.04 3.04 -5.37
C TYR A 65 8.96 2.50 -4.42
N GLY A 66 8.96 3.02 -3.21
CA GLY A 66 8.08 2.64 -2.10
C GLY A 66 8.07 3.69 -1.01
N ALA A 67 7.22 3.49 0.00
CA ALA A 67 7.14 4.33 1.18
C ALA A 67 7.02 3.46 2.45
N LEU A 68 7.66 3.91 3.53
CA LEU A 68 7.45 3.38 4.87
C LEU A 68 6.67 4.40 5.68
N HIS A 69 5.54 3.99 6.23
CA HIS A 69 4.73 4.79 7.13
C HIS A 69 4.83 4.20 8.54
N VAL A 70 4.98 5.04 9.56
CA VAL A 70 4.98 4.59 10.96
C VAL A 70 3.97 5.41 11.75
N GLY A 71 2.91 4.76 12.22
CA GLY A 71 1.90 5.33 13.11
C GLY A 71 2.40 5.31 14.56
N CYS A 72 2.44 6.48 15.19
CA CYS A 72 2.91 6.67 16.56
C CYS A 72 1.80 7.32 17.41
N LYS A 73 1.78 7.04 18.73
CA LYS A 73 0.79 7.65 19.66
C LYS A 73 1.03 9.12 19.97
N SER A 74 2.25 9.62 19.78
CA SER A 74 2.61 11.00 20.09
C SER A 74 3.49 11.62 19.01
N GLU A 75 3.39 12.93 18.86
CA GLU A 75 4.22 13.72 17.95
C GLU A 75 5.71 13.59 18.30
N THR A 76 6.05 13.62 19.60
CA THR A 76 7.44 13.44 20.06
C THR A 76 8.00 12.08 19.65
N THR A 77 7.23 11.01 19.81
CA THR A 77 7.64 9.67 19.35
C THR A 77 7.81 9.66 17.82
N ALA A 78 6.88 10.27 17.08
CA ALA A 78 6.96 10.32 15.62
C ALA A 78 8.21 11.05 15.12
N THR A 79 8.57 12.19 15.73
CA THR A 79 9.81 12.93 15.42
C THR A 79 11.04 12.09 15.69
N ASN A 80 11.11 11.43 16.86
CA ASN A 80 12.25 10.58 17.21
C ASN A 80 12.40 9.40 16.23
N VAL A 81 11.28 8.73 15.88
CA VAL A 81 11.26 7.64 14.90
C VAL A 81 11.74 8.15 13.54
N TYR A 82 11.24 9.30 13.09
CA TYR A 82 11.65 9.90 11.82
C TYR A 82 13.15 10.18 11.75
N ASP A 83 13.74 10.73 12.81
CA ASP A 83 15.17 11.01 12.87
C ASP A 83 16.01 9.73 12.85
N GLN A 84 15.59 8.68 13.58
CA GLN A 84 16.28 7.38 13.54
C GLN A 84 16.20 6.74 12.14
N LEU A 85 15.04 6.79 11.49
CA LEU A 85 14.89 6.28 10.11
C LEU A 85 15.79 7.05 9.13
N ARG A 86 15.96 8.36 9.30
CA ARG A 86 16.89 9.14 8.47
C ARG A 86 18.35 8.70 8.66
N CYS A 87 18.77 8.43 9.89
CA CYS A 87 20.09 7.88 10.16
C CYS A 87 20.29 6.53 9.48
N LEU A 88 19.31 5.63 9.59
CA LEU A 88 19.34 4.32 8.94
C LEU A 88 19.42 4.44 7.41
N ILE A 89 18.56 5.26 6.79
CA ILE A 89 18.60 5.51 5.34
C ILE A 89 19.97 6.04 4.92
N ARG A 90 20.54 6.96 5.71
CA ARG A 90 21.85 7.56 5.41
C ARG A 90 22.98 6.53 5.46
N TRP A 91 22.92 5.57 6.37
CA TRP A 91 23.92 4.51 6.50
C TRP A 91 23.78 3.42 5.44
N GLU A 92 22.55 3.05 5.07
CA GLU A 92 22.30 1.95 4.14
C GLU A 92 22.42 2.36 2.67
N ILE A 93 21.77 3.46 2.29
CA ILE A 93 21.62 3.85 0.88
C ILE A 93 21.94 5.31 0.61
N SER A 94 22.39 6.06 1.61
CA SER A 94 22.58 7.52 1.60
C SER A 94 21.29 8.33 1.42
N SER A 95 20.57 8.11 0.33
CA SER A 95 19.27 8.73 0.01
C SER A 95 18.49 7.88 -0.99
N SER A 96 17.16 8.03 -0.98
CA SER A 96 16.28 7.29 -1.90
C SER A 96 16.34 7.81 -3.34
N PRO A 97 16.11 6.95 -4.35
CA PRO A 97 16.03 7.36 -5.77
C PRO A 97 14.95 8.42 -6.03
N LEU A 98 15.28 9.42 -6.85
CA LEU A 98 14.42 10.59 -7.10
C LEU A 98 13.38 10.39 -8.21
N HIS A 99 13.64 9.52 -9.19
CA HIS A 99 12.78 9.45 -10.38
C HIS A 99 11.39 8.90 -10.05
N GLY A 100 11.31 7.76 -9.36
CA GLY A 100 10.05 7.17 -8.92
C GLY A 100 9.20 8.12 -8.06
N SER A 101 9.81 8.92 -7.18
CA SER A 101 9.06 9.89 -6.38
C SER A 101 8.42 10.99 -7.21
N ARG A 102 9.11 11.47 -8.26
CA ARG A 102 8.56 12.45 -9.20
C ARG A 102 7.43 11.90 -10.06
N ILE A 103 7.40 10.61 -10.35
CA ILE A 103 6.28 10.00 -11.06
C ILE A 103 5.07 9.90 -10.12
N VAL A 104 5.28 9.49 -8.87
CA VAL A 104 4.18 9.33 -7.91
C VAL A 104 3.53 10.67 -7.51
N THR A 105 4.16 11.82 -7.80
CA THR A 105 3.51 13.12 -7.56
C THR A 105 2.24 13.34 -8.39
N ILE A 106 1.96 12.52 -9.42
CA ILE A 106 0.68 12.60 -10.14
C ILE A 106 -0.53 12.41 -9.23
N ILE A 107 -0.38 11.77 -8.06
CA ILE A 107 -1.45 11.63 -7.06
C ILE A 107 -1.91 13.02 -6.54
N GLY A 108 -1.03 14.02 -6.58
CA GLY A 108 -1.35 15.39 -6.16
C GLY A 108 -2.17 16.17 -7.19
N ASP A 109 -2.22 15.71 -8.45
CA ASP A 109 -3.03 16.32 -9.49
C ASP A 109 -4.36 15.58 -9.65
N THR A 110 -5.48 16.29 -9.64
CA THR A 110 -6.81 15.68 -9.65
C THR A 110 -7.08 14.89 -10.94
N GLN A 111 -6.69 15.45 -12.09
CA GLN A 111 -6.93 14.82 -13.39
C GLN A 111 -6.02 13.62 -13.59
N LEU A 112 -4.72 13.76 -13.28
CA LEU A 112 -3.77 12.66 -13.45
C LEU A 112 -4.06 11.52 -12.49
N LYS A 113 -4.47 11.82 -11.24
CA LYS A 113 -4.92 10.81 -10.28
C LYS A 113 -6.13 10.05 -10.79
N GLN A 114 -7.10 10.74 -11.39
CA GLN A 114 -8.28 10.08 -11.96
C GLN A 114 -7.89 9.15 -13.10
N ASN A 115 -7.09 9.64 -14.06
CA ASN A 115 -6.60 8.82 -15.17
C ASN A 115 -5.87 7.57 -14.68
N TRP A 116 -4.96 7.74 -13.72
CA TRP A 116 -4.24 6.62 -13.09
C TRP A 116 -5.17 5.61 -12.42
N SER A 117 -6.20 6.08 -11.71
CA SER A 117 -7.19 5.21 -11.08
C SER A 117 -8.01 4.42 -12.10
N ASP A 118 -8.35 5.03 -13.24
CA ASP A 118 -9.11 4.39 -14.31
C ASP A 118 -8.28 3.33 -15.05
N GLU A 119 -7.01 3.63 -15.31
CA GLU A 119 -6.04 2.67 -15.85
C GLU A 119 -5.89 1.45 -14.93
N LEU A 120 -5.79 1.68 -13.61
CA LEU A 120 -5.74 0.61 -12.62
C LEU A 120 -7.01 -0.24 -12.60
N SER A 121 -8.18 0.39 -12.67
CA SER A 121 -9.45 -0.33 -12.76
C SER A 121 -9.47 -1.24 -13.98
N THR A 122 -9.06 -0.72 -15.13
CA THR A 122 -8.98 -1.47 -16.39
C THR A 122 -8.05 -2.68 -16.28
N MET A 123 -6.87 -2.50 -15.66
CA MET A 123 -5.92 -3.60 -15.43
C MET A 123 -6.51 -4.69 -14.53
N ARG A 124 -7.17 -4.30 -13.43
CA ARG A 124 -7.82 -5.23 -12.50
C ARG A 124 -8.93 -6.01 -13.18
N ASP A 125 -9.78 -5.34 -13.96
CA ASP A 125 -10.93 -5.97 -14.61
C ASP A 125 -10.45 -6.99 -15.67
N ARG A 126 -9.37 -6.68 -16.40
CA ARG A 126 -8.71 -7.64 -17.29
C ARG A 126 -8.16 -8.87 -16.55
N LEU A 127 -7.52 -8.68 -15.39
CA LEU A 127 -7.03 -9.81 -14.58
C LEU A 127 -8.17 -10.70 -14.09
N ARG A 128 -9.32 -10.12 -13.74
CA ARG A 128 -10.52 -10.87 -13.37
C ARG A 128 -11.08 -11.66 -14.56
N SER A 129 -11.17 -11.06 -15.74
CA SER A 129 -11.60 -11.74 -16.98
C SER A 129 -10.71 -12.95 -17.28
N ASN A 130 -9.39 -12.76 -17.28
CA ASN A 130 -8.44 -13.85 -17.56
C ASN A 130 -8.59 -15.03 -16.58
N ARG A 131 -8.85 -14.76 -15.30
CA ARG A 131 -9.06 -15.82 -14.29
C ARG A 131 -10.34 -16.61 -14.56
N LEU A 132 -11.42 -15.93 -14.94
CA LEU A 132 -12.70 -16.56 -15.28
C LEU A 132 -12.56 -17.41 -16.54
N GLU A 133 -11.95 -16.86 -17.59
CA GLU A 133 -11.70 -17.58 -18.85
C GLU A 133 -10.89 -18.85 -18.62
N LEU A 134 -9.82 -18.76 -17.82
CA LEU A 134 -9.01 -19.93 -17.46
C LEU A 134 -9.81 -20.97 -16.68
N TYR A 135 -10.65 -20.55 -15.72
CA TYR A 135 -11.49 -21.45 -14.95
C TYR A 135 -12.49 -22.19 -15.84
N GLU A 136 -13.19 -21.48 -16.73
CA GLU A 136 -14.14 -22.11 -17.66
C GLU A 136 -13.45 -23.07 -18.63
N ALA A 137 -12.26 -22.72 -19.12
CA ALA A 137 -11.48 -23.60 -20.01
C ALA A 137 -11.02 -24.91 -19.34
N LEU A 138 -10.86 -24.92 -18.02
CA LEU A 138 -10.43 -26.10 -17.24
C LEU A 138 -11.58 -26.90 -16.64
N LYS A 139 -12.79 -26.34 -16.62
CA LYS A 139 -14.00 -26.97 -16.05
C LYS A 139 -14.70 -27.91 -17.04
N GLY A 140 -14.48 -27.69 -18.34
CA GLY A 140 -14.87 -28.62 -19.42
C GLY A 140 -13.91 -29.80 -19.53
#